data_AF-A0A8H4W756-F1
#
_entry.id   AF-A0A8H4W756-F1
#
_cell.length_a   1.000
_cell.length_b   1.000
_cell.length_c   1.000
_cell.angle_alpha   90.00
_cell.angle_beta   90.00
_cell.angle_gamma   90.00
#
_symmetry.space_group_name_H-M   'P 1'
#
loop_
_entity.id
_entity.type
_entity.pdbx_description
1 polymer ?
#
loop_
_entity_poly.entity_id
_entity_poly.type
_entity_poly.pdbx_seq_one_letter_code
_entity_poly.pdbx_strand_id
1 'polypeptide(L)'
;MGGSVHLESWVKQQYKEIGFGKGGGGPFIGKAALKQKLISRYPMHKERIRQLVNAIKHQDTPRGTVQASHPLATSSQAEKISQSLATPPPLKLKTTPQYPTKPQLKQAPPTIGSKINGSNGENSDSGFASSPEDAENVRDIHSLLVFRLKKFLDEGRNLDSTLQGKTEDAFSMLNLQLGLLNFPSGREESGEEPSIDGLKNAVLFSADVLGSPGQDDLPQYGLLGSSDPASSTSISDSRLFLNTNIPFSAFVCGVQGSGKSHTTACMVENCLIPSPVLGVLQKPLSALVFNFAEYSSGSSFRPCVKKVNVLVSPSNYLPLKALYTEIPGVTVQPFMLRPKDLNISTMLTLMSVNQTQAAPLYMGIVTKILRNMASETAESFNYPEFRRRLDDAGLDKKQEEFLNQRLDLLESFLDLDGSTTSPTFAAGEITIIDLSCPFMDASTACVLFKISIGLYLESDSTIGKVIVLDEAHKYMTDTPASKALTESLMGVIRQQRHYGARVIISTQEPSISPKLIDLCSITVMHRFSSPEWLNVLQRHILVSDEEGDRSNKVSLLKEILRLKTGQALVFAPSAIFGASDEAGGRRIGANELLKMRMRKRVTWDGGRSIVCV
;
A
#
# COMPACT_ATOMS: atom_id res chain seq x y z
N MET A 1 13.31 57.73 43.39
CA MET A 1 12.56 57.84 42.12
C MET A 1 13.47 57.89 40.86
N GLY A 2 14.63 57.21 40.85
CA GLY A 2 15.57 57.25 39.71
C GLY A 2 15.50 56.07 38.71
N GLY A 3 14.83 54.96 39.06
CA GLY A 3 14.82 53.73 38.23
C GLY A 3 13.80 53.70 37.09
N SER A 4 12.67 54.43 37.21
CA SER A 4 11.59 54.34 36.21
C SER A 4 11.90 55.06 34.91
N VAL A 5 12.64 56.17 34.96
CA VAL A 5 12.99 56.99 33.77
C VAL A 5 14.01 56.26 32.89
N HIS A 6 14.90 55.47 33.49
CA HIS A 6 15.92 54.70 32.77
C HIS A 6 15.30 53.56 31.95
N LEU A 7 14.26 52.90 32.46
CA LEU A 7 13.62 51.78 31.77
C LEU A 7 12.85 52.22 30.51
N GLU A 8 12.15 53.36 30.54
CA GLU A 8 11.40 53.85 29.38
C GLU A 8 12.32 54.29 28.24
N SER A 9 13.40 55.00 28.56
CA SER A 9 14.41 55.41 27.58
C SER A 9 15.10 54.19 26.97
N TRP A 10 15.44 53.20 27.80
CA TRP A 10 16.07 51.97 27.36
C TRP A 10 15.15 51.12 26.46
N VAL A 11 13.88 50.93 26.83
CA VAL A 11 12.91 50.19 25.99
C VAL A 11 12.73 50.87 24.62
N LYS A 12 12.74 52.21 24.56
CA LYS A 12 12.72 52.96 23.29
C LYS A 12 14.00 52.75 22.47
N GLN A 13 15.16 52.67 23.10
CA GLN A 13 16.43 52.39 22.39
C GLN A 13 16.44 50.96 21.82
N GLN A 14 16.02 49.99 22.62
CA GLN A 14 15.96 48.58 22.22
C GLN A 14 14.88 48.29 21.18
N TYR A 15 13.84 49.13 21.08
CA TYR A 15 12.85 49.05 20.00
C TYR A 15 13.52 49.15 18.62
N LYS A 16 14.55 49.99 18.44
CA LYS A 16 15.28 50.08 17.16
C LYS A 16 16.20 48.89 16.93
N GLU A 17 17.00 48.52 17.93
CA GLU A 17 18.03 47.46 17.78
C GLU A 17 17.44 46.04 17.74
N ILE A 18 16.50 45.73 18.62
CA ILE A 18 15.87 44.40 18.70
C ILE A 18 14.71 44.33 17.71
N GLY A 19 13.97 45.43 17.55
CA GLY A 19 12.81 45.49 16.68
C GLY A 19 13.15 45.40 15.20
N PHE A 20 14.24 46.03 14.75
CA PHE A 20 14.61 46.13 13.33
C PHE A 20 15.94 45.41 13.02
N GLY A 21 16.49 44.64 13.96
CA GLY A 21 17.76 43.93 13.82
C GLY A 21 19.01 44.78 14.09
N LYS A 22 20.19 44.15 14.16
CA LYS A 22 21.47 44.83 14.42
C LYS A 22 21.70 45.95 13.38
N GLY A 23 21.76 47.20 13.83
CA GLY A 23 21.91 48.39 12.98
C GLY A 23 20.60 49.12 12.64
N GLY A 24 19.43 48.62 13.08
CA GLY A 24 18.15 49.34 13.03
C GLY A 24 17.54 49.56 11.64
N GLY A 25 18.06 48.88 10.61
CA GLY A 25 17.63 49.05 9.21
C GLY A 25 16.85 47.89 8.60
N GLY A 26 16.65 46.78 9.33
CA GLY A 26 15.88 45.62 8.87
C GLY A 26 14.36 45.78 9.11
N PRO A 27 13.52 44.89 8.58
CA PRO A 27 12.08 44.95 8.79
C PRO A 27 11.70 44.72 10.27
N PHE A 28 10.67 45.42 10.74
CA PHE A 28 10.24 45.32 12.14
C PHE A 28 9.71 43.91 12.46
N ILE A 29 10.27 43.24 13.47
CA ILE A 29 9.90 41.87 13.89
C ILE A 29 8.51 41.74 14.54
N GLY A 30 7.79 42.86 14.73
CA GLY A 30 6.47 42.90 15.34
C GLY A 30 6.48 43.03 16.88
N LYS A 31 5.42 43.66 17.41
CA LYS A 31 5.30 43.99 18.86
C LYS A 31 5.26 42.76 19.76
N ALA A 32 4.68 41.65 19.30
CA ALA A 32 4.58 40.41 20.09
C ALA A 32 5.95 39.78 20.33
N ALA A 33 6.77 39.65 19.28
CA ALA A 33 8.12 39.13 19.35
C ALA A 33 9.04 40.04 20.18
N LEU A 34 8.91 41.37 20.00
CA LEU A 34 9.67 42.34 20.80
C LEU A 34 9.33 42.24 22.30
N LYS A 35 8.04 42.14 22.67
CA LYS A 35 7.61 41.95 24.07
C LYS A 35 8.23 40.70 24.68
N GLN A 36 8.15 39.56 23.98
CA GLN A 36 8.69 38.30 24.50
C GLN A 36 10.20 38.39 24.75
N LYS A 37 10.97 38.94 23.80
CA LYS A 37 12.41 39.11 23.97
C LYS A 37 12.77 40.03 25.13
N LEU A 38 12.06 41.15 25.31
CA LEU A 38 12.33 42.09 26.41
C LEU A 38 11.94 41.52 27.78
N ILE A 39 10.80 40.83 27.87
CA ILE A 39 10.34 40.17 29.10
C ILE A 39 11.29 39.03 29.50
N SER A 40 11.80 38.26 28.53
CA SER A 40 12.78 37.20 28.80
C SER A 40 14.08 37.75 29.41
N ARG A 41 14.44 38.99 29.10
CA ARG A 41 15.70 39.60 29.58
C ARG A 41 15.52 40.34 30.91
N TYR A 42 14.33 40.86 31.19
CA TYR A 42 14.00 41.56 32.43
C TYR A 42 12.63 41.12 32.99
N PRO A 43 12.52 39.88 33.51
CA PRO A 43 11.26 39.31 33.97
C PRO A 43 10.61 40.11 35.12
N MET A 44 11.41 40.78 35.95
CA MET A 44 10.94 41.61 37.08
C MET A 44 10.15 42.86 36.66
N HIS A 45 10.22 43.28 35.40
CA HIS A 45 9.51 44.46 34.89
C HIS A 45 8.46 44.12 33.82
N LYS A 46 8.02 42.85 33.77
CA LYS A 46 7.14 42.28 32.75
C LYS A 46 5.91 43.14 32.44
N GLU A 47 5.20 43.61 33.46
CA GLU A 47 3.97 44.40 33.27
C GLU A 47 4.26 45.81 32.73
N ARG A 48 5.33 46.44 33.21
CA ARG A 48 5.75 47.75 32.73
C ARG A 48 6.26 47.70 31.28
N ILE A 49 7.01 46.65 30.92
CA ILE A 49 7.48 46.43 29.54
C ILE A 49 6.29 46.25 28.58
N ARG A 50 5.25 45.52 28.98
CA ARG A 50 4.02 45.38 28.16
C ARG A 50 3.36 46.72 27.89
N GLN A 51 3.21 47.55 28.91
CA GLN A 51 2.61 48.89 28.78
C GLN A 51 3.45 49.76 27.85
N LEU A 52 4.78 49.79 28.02
CA LEU A 52 5.67 50.63 27.22
C LEU A 52 5.71 50.22 25.75
N VAL A 53 5.83 48.92 25.44
CA VAL A 53 5.84 48.45 24.04
C VAL A 53 4.50 48.70 23.34
N ASN A 54 3.38 48.63 24.08
CA ASN A 54 2.07 48.98 23.54
C ASN A 54 1.94 50.48 23.22
N ALA A 55 2.54 51.34 24.04
CA ALA A 55 2.50 52.79 23.86
C ALA A 55 3.36 53.32 22.70
N ILE A 56 4.26 52.51 22.14
CA ILE A 56 5.06 52.89 20.96
C ILE A 56 4.14 52.96 19.73
N LYS A 57 3.84 54.17 19.26
CA LYS A 57 3.14 54.44 18.00
C LYS A 57 4.12 54.25 16.83
N HIS A 58 3.69 53.53 15.78
CA HIS A 58 4.51 53.19 14.61
C HIS A 58 5.07 54.44 13.92
N GLN A 59 6.36 54.43 13.58
CA GLN A 59 6.92 55.17 12.46
C GLN A 59 7.27 54.14 11.40
N ASP A 60 6.28 53.75 10.60
CA ASP A 60 6.49 52.87 9.45
C ASP A 60 6.94 53.75 8.28
N THR A 61 8.23 53.75 7.99
CA THR A 61 8.74 54.18 6.68
C THR A 61 10.08 53.49 6.39
N PRO A 62 10.17 52.61 5.39
CA PRO A 62 11.44 52.14 4.86
C PRO A 62 12.21 53.32 4.25
N ARG A 63 13.46 53.55 4.66
CA ARG A 63 14.36 54.45 3.95
C ARG A 63 14.78 53.78 2.62
N GLY A 64 14.23 54.29 1.52
CA GLY A 64 14.89 54.37 0.22
C GLY A 64 14.92 53.11 -0.66
N THR A 65 13.96 53.01 -1.57
CA THR A 65 14.19 52.47 -2.92
C THR A 65 13.91 53.58 -3.92
N VAL A 66 14.94 53.96 -4.68
CA VAL A 66 14.87 54.91 -5.80
C VAL A 66 14.06 54.31 -6.95
N GLN A 67 13.23 55.16 -7.58
CA GLN A 67 12.26 54.90 -8.64
C GLN A 67 12.88 54.65 -10.04
N ALA A 68 12.16 53.89 -10.87
CA ALA A 68 11.63 54.26 -12.21
C ALA A 68 10.94 53.01 -12.81
N SER A 69 9.83 53.02 -13.54
CA SER A 69 8.84 54.01 -13.99
C SER A 69 7.76 53.24 -14.74
N HIS A 70 6.46 53.48 -14.50
CA HIS A 70 5.42 53.30 -15.53
C HIS A 70 4.29 54.30 -15.28
N PRO A 71 3.84 55.07 -16.29
CA PRO A 71 2.76 56.03 -16.13
C PRO A 71 1.37 55.48 -16.52
N LEU A 72 0.39 55.93 -15.72
CA LEU A 72 -0.96 56.43 -16.04
C LEU A 72 -1.98 55.51 -16.76
N ALA A 73 -3.10 55.19 -16.08
CA ALA A 73 -4.41 55.89 -16.13
C ALA A 73 -5.30 55.29 -17.25
N THR A 74 -6.63 55.09 -17.15
CA THR A 74 -7.68 55.73 -16.35
C THR A 74 -8.97 54.87 -16.44
N SER A 75 -9.88 55.12 -15.49
CA SER A 75 -11.32 54.81 -15.41
C SER A 75 -12.10 54.48 -16.69
N SER A 76 -13.09 53.58 -16.60
CA SER A 76 -14.52 53.95 -16.41
C SER A 76 -15.46 52.75 -16.61
N GLN A 77 -16.44 52.62 -15.73
CA GLN A 77 -17.66 51.84 -15.93
C GLN A 77 -18.55 52.52 -16.99
N ALA A 78 -19.20 51.75 -17.87
CA ALA A 78 -20.51 52.08 -18.45
C ALA A 78 -21.18 50.84 -19.09
N GLU A 79 -22.49 50.96 -19.23
CA GLU A 79 -23.51 49.91 -19.36
C GLU A 79 -23.67 49.24 -20.74
N LYS A 80 -24.35 48.09 -20.68
CA LYS A 80 -25.29 47.47 -21.64
C LYS A 80 -25.38 48.07 -23.06
N ILE A 81 -25.35 47.19 -24.06
CA ILE A 81 -26.43 47.02 -25.06
C ILE A 81 -26.32 45.62 -25.69
N SER A 82 -27.48 44.97 -25.78
CA SER A 82 -27.73 43.71 -26.46
C SER A 82 -27.61 43.84 -27.98
N GLN A 83 -27.11 42.82 -28.67
CA GLN A 83 -27.69 42.38 -29.95
C GLN A 83 -27.18 40.99 -30.38
N SER A 84 -28.16 40.15 -30.69
CA SER A 84 -28.07 38.83 -31.30
C SER A 84 -27.44 38.86 -32.69
N LEU A 85 -26.74 37.80 -33.10
CA LEU A 85 -26.94 37.14 -34.41
C LEU A 85 -26.07 35.86 -34.54
N ALA A 86 -26.77 34.75 -34.70
CA ALA A 86 -26.53 33.62 -35.60
C ALA A 86 -25.15 32.91 -35.68
N THR A 87 -25.14 31.65 -35.25
CA THR A 87 -24.38 30.51 -35.80
C THR A 87 -24.49 30.36 -37.33
N PRO A 88 -23.48 29.79 -38.04
CA PRO A 88 -23.51 28.35 -38.37
C PRO A 88 -22.08 27.70 -38.37
N PRO A 89 -21.87 26.44 -38.83
CA PRO A 89 -21.59 25.26 -38.01
C PRO A 89 -20.15 24.69 -38.15
N PRO A 90 -19.69 23.74 -37.30
CA PRO A 90 -18.46 23.00 -37.57
C PRO A 90 -18.69 21.80 -38.51
N LEU A 91 -17.88 21.73 -39.55
CA LEU A 91 -17.76 20.64 -40.51
C LEU A 91 -17.23 19.37 -39.82
N LYS A 92 -17.95 18.25 -40.03
CA LYS A 92 -17.54 16.89 -39.66
C LYS A 92 -16.51 16.37 -40.65
N LEU A 93 -15.31 15.99 -40.20
CA LEU A 93 -14.44 15.08 -40.94
C LEU A 93 -14.66 13.64 -40.45
N LYS A 94 -15.12 12.79 -41.38
CA LYS A 94 -15.10 11.33 -41.29
C LYS A 94 -13.71 10.83 -41.68
N THR A 95 -13.18 9.85 -40.96
CA THR A 95 -12.20 8.89 -41.50
C THR A 95 -12.45 7.51 -40.90
N THR A 96 -12.73 6.58 -41.80
CA THR A 96 -12.78 5.12 -41.58
C THR A 96 -11.47 4.54 -42.09
N PRO A 97 -10.95 3.45 -41.51
CA PRO A 97 -10.15 2.50 -42.28
C PRO A 97 -10.74 1.09 -42.25
N GLN A 98 -10.89 0.49 -43.43
CA GLN A 98 -11.15 -0.93 -43.65
C GLN A 98 -9.82 -1.70 -43.77
N TYR A 99 -9.81 -2.92 -43.24
CA TYR A 99 -8.83 -4.01 -43.43
C TYR A 99 -8.85 -4.57 -44.87
N PRO A 100 -7.84 -5.38 -45.27
CA PRO A 100 -8.12 -6.81 -45.45
C PRO A 100 -6.99 -7.81 -45.04
N THR A 101 -7.42 -8.86 -44.32
CA THR A 101 -7.20 -10.34 -44.43
C THR A 101 -5.85 -11.04 -44.73
N LYS A 102 -5.64 -12.13 -43.96
CA LYS A 102 -4.70 -13.31 -44.09
C LYS A 102 -5.01 -14.21 -45.31
N PRO A 103 -4.14 -15.21 -45.68
CA PRO A 103 -4.13 -16.60 -45.10
C PRO A 103 -2.71 -17.22 -44.86
N GLN A 104 -2.43 -17.97 -43.77
CA GLN A 104 -2.25 -19.47 -43.63
C GLN A 104 -1.19 -20.13 -44.57
N LEU A 105 -0.34 -21.14 -44.27
CA LEU A 105 -0.19 -22.21 -43.24
C LEU A 105 1.21 -22.90 -43.41
N LYS A 106 1.65 -23.72 -42.41
CA LYS A 106 2.53 -24.93 -42.44
C LYS A 106 4.02 -24.93 -42.02
N GLN A 107 4.25 -25.76 -40.99
CA GLN A 107 5.23 -26.88 -40.82
C GLN A 107 6.70 -26.64 -40.43
N ALA A 108 7.14 -27.48 -39.47
CA ALA A 108 8.48 -27.71 -38.92
C ALA A 108 9.17 -28.94 -39.58
N PRO A 109 10.25 -29.52 -39.02
CA PRO A 109 11.66 -29.09 -38.92
C PRO A 109 12.58 -30.03 -39.75
N PRO A 110 13.92 -29.98 -39.60
CA PRO A 110 14.64 -31.22 -39.22
C PRO A 110 15.90 -30.99 -38.34
N THR A 111 16.71 -32.04 -38.23
CA THR A 111 17.44 -32.55 -37.06
C THR A 111 18.97 -32.68 -37.31
N ILE A 112 19.74 -32.92 -36.23
CA ILE A 112 21.05 -33.63 -36.09
C ILE A 112 22.37 -32.85 -36.26
N GLY A 113 23.23 -32.97 -35.23
CA GLY A 113 24.69 -32.78 -35.30
C GLY A 113 25.41 -33.00 -33.95
N SER A 114 26.07 -34.16 -33.80
CA SER A 114 26.78 -34.73 -32.64
C SER A 114 28.16 -34.11 -32.31
N LYS A 115 28.61 -34.16 -31.03
CA LYS A 115 29.89 -34.80 -30.60
C LYS A 115 30.13 -34.78 -29.07
N ILE A 116 31.10 -35.60 -28.66
CA ILE A 116 31.27 -36.40 -27.42
C ILE A 116 32.51 -35.94 -26.58
N ASN A 117 32.58 -36.43 -25.32
CA ASN A 117 33.69 -36.58 -24.33
C ASN A 117 33.71 -35.56 -23.17
N GLY A 118 33.85 -35.89 -21.88
CA GLY A 118 34.04 -37.17 -21.16
C GLY A 118 34.77 -36.95 -19.81
N SER A 119 34.43 -37.76 -18.79
CA SER A 119 35.18 -38.09 -17.53
C SER A 119 35.29 -37.02 -16.41
N ASN A 120 35.40 -37.30 -15.10
CA ASN A 120 35.05 -38.38 -14.15
C ASN A 120 35.47 -37.89 -12.73
N GLY A 121 34.88 -38.48 -11.67
CA GLY A 121 35.43 -38.55 -10.29
C GLY A 121 34.65 -37.73 -9.24
N GLU A 122 33.78 -38.31 -8.38
CA GLU A 122 34.08 -39.09 -7.14
C GLU A 122 34.75 -38.23 -6.04
N ASN A 123 34.46 -38.28 -4.73
CA ASN A 123 33.66 -39.14 -3.86
C ASN A 123 33.62 -38.50 -2.44
N SER A 124 32.58 -38.84 -1.64
CA SER A 124 32.56 -39.10 -0.16
C SER A 124 33.07 -38.03 0.84
N ASP A 125 32.65 -37.89 2.09
CA ASP A 125 32.06 -38.82 3.06
C ASP A 125 31.63 -38.09 4.37
N SER A 126 30.73 -38.73 5.12
CA SER A 126 30.55 -38.84 6.60
C SER A 126 30.75 -37.65 7.57
N GLY A 127 30.03 -37.49 8.70
CA GLY A 127 29.02 -38.32 9.37
C GLY A 127 28.71 -37.83 10.81
N PHE A 128 27.58 -38.33 11.38
CA PHE A 128 27.22 -38.53 12.80
C PHE A 128 27.15 -37.31 13.77
N ALA A 129 26.26 -37.20 14.78
CA ALA A 129 25.03 -37.84 15.24
C ALA A 129 24.57 -37.10 16.51
N SER A 130 23.26 -37.10 16.83
CA SER A 130 22.63 -37.46 18.13
C SER A 130 21.24 -36.83 18.34
N SER A 131 20.27 -37.70 18.61
CA SER A 131 18.83 -37.53 18.96
C SER A 131 18.66 -37.00 20.41
N PRO A 132 17.45 -36.68 20.97
CA PRO A 132 16.18 -37.40 20.80
C PRO A 132 14.85 -36.57 20.72
N GLU A 133 13.93 -37.11 19.92
CA GLU A 133 12.51 -37.45 20.17
C GLU A 133 11.63 -36.52 21.04
N ASP A 134 10.67 -35.86 20.37
CA ASP A 134 9.22 -35.84 20.68
C ASP A 134 8.50 -34.66 19.98
N ALA A 135 8.52 -34.60 18.63
CA ALA A 135 7.75 -33.59 17.88
C ALA A 135 7.57 -33.86 16.35
N GLU A 136 7.65 -35.11 15.85
CA GLU A 136 7.92 -35.34 14.41
C GLU A 136 6.77 -35.82 13.50
N ASN A 137 5.56 -36.10 13.99
CA ASN A 137 4.54 -36.73 13.12
C ASN A 137 3.81 -35.83 12.11
N VAL A 138 4.11 -34.53 12.00
CA VAL A 138 3.50 -33.64 10.95
C VAL A 138 4.56 -32.92 10.10
N ARG A 139 5.83 -32.89 10.55
CA ARG A 139 6.97 -32.62 9.64
C ARG A 139 7.18 -33.76 8.65
N ASP A 140 6.77 -34.97 9.03
CA ASP A 140 7.06 -36.17 8.28
C ASP A 140 6.44 -36.24 6.90
N ILE A 141 5.23 -35.73 6.62
CA ILE A 141 4.66 -35.92 5.26
C ILE A 141 5.34 -35.00 4.22
N HIS A 142 5.59 -33.74 4.57
CA HIS A 142 6.29 -32.81 3.66
C HIS A 142 7.80 -33.11 3.59
N SER A 143 8.40 -33.55 4.70
CA SER A 143 9.77 -34.08 4.72
C SER A 143 9.88 -35.37 3.92
N LEU A 144 8.91 -36.29 4.03
CA LEU A 144 8.82 -37.54 3.28
C LEU A 144 8.57 -37.31 1.80
N LEU A 145 7.78 -36.31 1.41
CA LEU A 145 7.61 -35.92 0.02
C LEU A 145 8.91 -35.34 -0.55
N VAL A 146 9.58 -34.43 0.15
CA VAL A 146 10.88 -33.87 -0.27
C VAL A 146 11.99 -34.94 -0.25
N PHE A 147 11.96 -35.86 0.71
CA PHE A 147 12.88 -36.98 0.84
C PHE A 147 12.62 -38.03 -0.25
N ARG A 148 11.37 -38.37 -0.55
CA ARG A 148 10.99 -39.23 -1.68
C ARG A 148 11.33 -38.56 -3.02
N LEU A 149 11.20 -37.24 -3.13
CA LEU A 149 11.59 -36.49 -4.33
C LEU A 149 13.11 -36.46 -4.51
N LYS A 150 13.87 -36.29 -3.41
CA LYS A 150 15.34 -36.42 -3.41
C LYS A 150 15.78 -37.85 -3.74
N LYS A 151 15.14 -38.85 -3.15
CA LYS A 151 15.37 -40.26 -3.44
C LYS A 151 15.05 -40.59 -4.90
N PHE A 152 13.96 -40.04 -5.45
CA PHE A 152 13.59 -40.16 -6.86
C PHE A 152 14.57 -39.44 -7.80
N LEU A 153 15.10 -38.28 -7.41
CA LEU A 153 16.15 -37.56 -8.16
C LEU A 153 17.50 -38.31 -8.12
N ASP A 154 17.81 -38.98 -7.01
CA ASP A 154 19.00 -39.83 -6.88
C ASP A 154 18.83 -41.20 -7.57
N GLU A 155 17.64 -41.80 -7.55
CA GLU A 155 17.28 -43.02 -8.29
C GLU A 155 17.22 -42.74 -9.81
N GLY A 156 16.72 -41.58 -10.22
CA GLY A 156 16.71 -41.12 -11.62
C GLY A 156 18.10 -40.78 -12.19
N ARG A 157 19.09 -40.52 -11.33
CA ARG A 157 20.51 -40.42 -11.73
C ARG A 157 21.18 -41.79 -11.91
N ASN A 158 20.60 -42.86 -11.35
CA ASN A 158 21.10 -44.23 -11.46
C ASN A 158 20.36 -45.08 -12.52
N LEU A 159 19.43 -44.48 -13.27
CA LEU A 159 18.67 -45.17 -14.30
C LEU A 159 19.36 -45.18 -15.68
N ASP A 160 20.68 -45.35 -15.70
CA ASP A 160 21.43 -45.66 -16.94
C ASP A 160 21.91 -47.12 -17.01
N SER A 161 21.36 -47.99 -16.15
CA SER A 161 21.58 -49.42 -16.29
C SER A 161 20.37 -50.25 -15.85
N THR A 162 19.90 -51.07 -16.79
CA THR A 162 19.06 -52.28 -16.62
C THR A 162 17.54 -52.10 -16.79
N LEU A 163 17.12 -52.21 -18.05
CA LEU A 163 15.75 -52.56 -18.45
C LEU A 163 15.44 -54.02 -18.09
N GLN A 164 14.64 -54.28 -17.06
CA GLN A 164 13.75 -55.48 -16.97
C GLN A 164 12.86 -55.42 -15.71
N GLY A 165 11.57 -55.08 -15.88
CA GLY A 165 10.56 -55.06 -14.79
C GLY A 165 9.29 -54.27 -15.13
N LYS A 166 8.59 -54.61 -16.22
CA LYS A 166 7.69 -53.67 -16.93
C LYS A 166 6.23 -53.56 -16.45
N THR A 167 5.87 -53.92 -15.21
CA THR A 167 4.43 -53.84 -14.81
C THR A 167 4.16 -53.37 -13.38
N GLU A 168 4.98 -53.72 -12.40
CA GLU A 168 4.81 -53.22 -11.01
C GLU A 168 5.33 -51.77 -10.84
N ASP A 169 6.43 -51.42 -11.50
CA ASP A 169 6.99 -50.06 -11.46
C ASP A 169 6.07 -49.01 -12.09
N ALA A 170 5.31 -49.38 -13.12
CA ALA A 170 4.36 -48.47 -13.77
C ALA A 170 3.17 -48.14 -12.87
N PHE A 171 2.70 -49.10 -12.06
CA PHE A 171 1.59 -48.89 -11.12
C PHE A 171 2.05 -48.07 -9.90
N SER A 172 3.29 -48.27 -9.45
CA SER A 172 3.92 -47.46 -8.39
C SER A 172 4.18 -46.02 -8.84
N MET A 173 4.71 -45.82 -10.06
CA MET A 173 4.87 -44.48 -10.65
C MET A 173 3.52 -43.81 -10.91
N LEU A 174 2.51 -44.54 -11.37
CA LEU A 174 1.17 -44.00 -11.56
C LEU A 174 0.56 -43.55 -10.23
N ASN A 175 0.71 -44.32 -9.14
CA ASN A 175 0.22 -43.91 -7.82
C ASN A 175 1.00 -42.73 -7.24
N LEU A 176 2.32 -42.66 -7.48
CA LEU A 176 3.13 -41.48 -7.16
C LEU A 176 2.70 -40.27 -7.98
N GLN A 177 2.46 -40.43 -9.28
CA GLN A 177 1.97 -39.39 -10.18
C GLN A 177 0.55 -38.96 -9.78
N LEU A 178 -0.36 -39.88 -9.46
CA LEU A 178 -1.71 -39.60 -8.99
C LEU A 178 -1.69 -38.89 -7.63
N GLY A 179 -0.78 -39.29 -6.73
CA GLY A 179 -0.53 -38.60 -5.47
C GLY A 179 0.08 -37.20 -5.65
N LEU A 180 0.81 -36.96 -6.75
CA LEU A 180 1.28 -35.63 -7.15
C LEU A 180 0.21 -34.81 -7.88
N LEU A 181 -0.81 -35.46 -8.46
CA LEU A 181 -1.85 -34.83 -9.26
C LEU A 181 -3.11 -34.45 -8.44
N ASN A 182 -3.12 -34.63 -7.10
CA ASN A 182 -4.29 -34.40 -6.25
C ASN A 182 -5.59 -35.03 -6.80
N PHE A 183 -5.51 -36.15 -7.52
CA PHE A 183 -6.72 -36.89 -7.91
C PHE A 183 -7.14 -37.77 -6.72
N PRO A 184 -8.41 -37.72 -6.28
CA PRO A 184 -8.91 -38.66 -5.29
C PRO A 184 -8.73 -40.08 -5.85
N SER A 185 -7.91 -40.88 -5.18
CA SER A 185 -7.58 -42.23 -5.60
C SER A 185 -8.79 -43.15 -5.38
N GLY A 186 -9.54 -43.41 -6.46
CA GLY A 186 -10.13 -44.72 -6.72
C GLY A 186 -11.64 -44.90 -6.52
N ARG A 187 -12.27 -45.28 -7.64
CA ARG A 187 -13.58 -45.92 -7.86
C ARG A 187 -14.82 -45.02 -7.88
N GLU A 188 -15.30 -44.82 -9.10
CA GLU A 188 -16.68 -44.47 -9.42
C GLU A 188 -17.64 -45.52 -8.82
N GLU A 189 -18.09 -45.28 -7.59
CA GLU A 189 -19.43 -45.68 -7.15
C GLU A 189 -20.08 -44.42 -6.57
N SER A 190 -21.15 -43.99 -7.25
CA SER A 190 -22.11 -42.95 -6.88
C SER A 190 -21.99 -42.39 -5.45
N GLY A 191 -21.36 -41.22 -5.33
CA GLY A 191 -21.25 -40.46 -4.09
C GLY A 191 -20.02 -39.56 -4.15
N GLU A 192 -20.17 -38.33 -4.66
CA GLU A 192 -19.09 -37.34 -4.62
C GLU A 192 -18.74 -37.01 -3.17
N GLU A 193 -17.70 -37.63 -2.61
CA GLU A 193 -17.06 -37.11 -1.40
C GLU A 193 -16.44 -35.74 -1.73
N PRO A 194 -16.78 -34.66 -1.01
CA PRO A 194 -16.24 -33.35 -1.30
C PRO A 194 -14.77 -33.30 -0.87
N SER A 195 -13.86 -33.23 -1.84
CA SER A 195 -12.44 -33.11 -1.57
C SER A 195 -12.10 -31.86 -0.75
N ILE A 196 -11.42 -32.09 0.38
CA ILE A 196 -11.02 -31.13 1.43
C ILE A 196 -9.90 -30.17 0.98
N ASP A 197 -9.29 -30.40 -0.19
CA ASP A 197 -8.19 -29.59 -0.76
C ASP A 197 -8.58 -28.12 -1.07
N GLY A 198 -9.89 -27.83 -1.15
CA GLY A 198 -10.39 -26.48 -1.33
C GLY A 198 -10.22 -25.59 -0.09
N LEU A 199 -10.27 -26.16 1.12
CA LEU A 199 -10.34 -25.39 2.37
C LEU A 199 -9.07 -24.61 2.67
N LYS A 200 -7.91 -25.24 2.44
CA LYS A 200 -6.60 -24.62 2.60
C LYS A 200 -6.46 -23.31 1.81
N ASN A 201 -7.09 -23.25 0.64
CA ASN A 201 -7.00 -22.14 -0.30
C ASN A 201 -8.20 -21.18 -0.20
N ALA A 202 -9.16 -21.45 0.70
CA ALA A 202 -10.31 -20.59 0.91
C ALA A 202 -9.91 -19.32 1.64
N VAL A 203 -10.24 -18.16 1.08
CA VAL A 203 -9.89 -16.87 1.69
C VAL A 203 -10.85 -16.50 2.82
N LEU A 204 -12.11 -16.89 2.72
CA LEU A 204 -13.11 -16.77 3.79
C LEU A 204 -13.76 -18.12 4.05
N PHE A 205 -14.15 -18.38 5.30
CA PHE A 205 -14.92 -19.58 5.63
C PHE A 205 -15.86 -19.42 6.83
N SER A 206 -16.89 -20.25 6.93
CA SER A 206 -17.82 -20.26 8.08
C SER A 206 -17.30 -21.07 9.26
N ALA A 207 -17.79 -20.77 10.47
CA ALA A 207 -17.48 -21.51 11.68
C ALA A 207 -17.79 -23.00 11.59
N ASP A 208 -18.76 -23.40 10.78
CA ASP A 208 -19.18 -24.79 10.66
C ASP A 208 -18.05 -25.72 10.14
N VAL A 209 -17.04 -25.14 9.49
CA VAL A 209 -15.84 -25.85 9.00
C VAL A 209 -14.81 -26.06 10.13
N LEU A 210 -14.95 -25.34 11.25
CA LEU A 210 -14.11 -25.56 12.43
C LEU A 210 -14.61 -26.81 13.16
N GLY A 211 -13.82 -27.88 13.15
CA GLY A 211 -14.16 -29.18 13.73
C GLY A 211 -14.48 -30.27 12.70
N SER A 212 -14.50 -29.93 11.40
CA SER A 212 -14.58 -30.93 10.32
C SER A 212 -13.20 -31.53 10.01
N PRO A 213 -13.12 -32.74 9.42
CA PRO A 213 -11.87 -33.23 8.83
C PRO A 213 -11.33 -32.18 7.83
N GLY A 214 -10.07 -31.76 8.02
CA GLY A 214 -9.45 -30.64 7.28
C GLY A 214 -9.16 -29.37 8.10
N GLN A 215 -9.56 -29.28 9.37
CA GLN A 215 -9.19 -28.15 10.24
C GLN A 215 -7.66 -27.99 10.38
N ASP A 216 -6.90 -29.09 10.37
CA ASP A 216 -5.43 -29.08 10.40
C ASP A 216 -4.82 -28.31 9.22
N ASP A 217 -5.56 -28.13 8.12
CA ASP A 217 -5.15 -27.36 6.94
C ASP A 217 -5.31 -25.83 7.11
N LEU A 218 -5.85 -25.36 8.24
CA LEU A 218 -6.05 -23.94 8.58
C LEU A 218 -5.15 -23.52 9.75
N PRO A 219 -3.82 -23.42 9.56
CA PRO A 219 -2.87 -23.15 10.66
C PRO A 219 -2.98 -21.74 11.24
N GLN A 220 -3.58 -20.80 10.52
CA GLN A 220 -3.93 -19.48 11.05
C GLN A 220 -5.12 -18.84 10.33
N TYR A 221 -6.01 -18.24 11.12
CA TYR A 221 -7.23 -17.59 10.69
C TYR A 221 -7.74 -16.63 11.78
N GLY A 222 -8.54 -15.65 11.41
CA GLY A 222 -9.12 -14.69 12.36
C GLY A 222 -10.56 -14.33 12.02
N LEU A 223 -11.40 -14.18 13.04
CA LEU A 223 -12.80 -13.78 12.95
C LEU A 223 -12.88 -12.44 12.25
N LEU A 224 -13.64 -12.37 11.15
CA LEU A 224 -13.83 -11.14 10.39
C LEU A 224 -15.22 -10.53 10.68
N GLY A 225 -16.22 -11.37 10.87
CA GLY A 225 -17.58 -10.91 11.08
C GLY A 225 -18.56 -12.06 11.28
N SER A 226 -19.83 -11.75 11.06
CA SER A 226 -20.91 -12.73 11.03
C SER A 226 -21.76 -12.57 9.76
N SER A 227 -22.26 -13.67 9.22
CA SER A 227 -23.30 -13.65 8.20
C SER A 227 -24.61 -13.09 8.77
N ASP A 228 -25.44 -12.49 7.92
CA ASP A 228 -26.79 -12.06 8.31
C ASP A 228 -27.71 -13.30 8.36
N PRO A 229 -28.40 -13.59 9.49
CA PRO A 229 -29.30 -14.75 9.62
C PRO A 229 -30.49 -14.70 8.64
N ALA A 230 -30.79 -13.54 8.06
CA ALA A 230 -31.83 -13.38 7.04
C ALA A 230 -31.35 -13.70 5.61
N SER A 231 -30.04 -13.89 5.39
CA SER A 231 -29.55 -14.46 4.12
C SER A 231 -29.92 -15.94 4.09
N SER A 232 -30.42 -16.44 2.97
CA SER A 232 -30.93 -17.81 2.76
C SER A 232 -29.87 -18.92 2.88
N THR A 233 -28.76 -18.63 3.56
CA THR A 233 -27.70 -19.57 3.88
C THR A 233 -28.00 -20.17 5.24
N SER A 234 -28.26 -21.48 5.27
CA SER A 234 -28.49 -22.29 6.47
C SER A 234 -27.19 -22.47 7.27
N ILE A 235 -26.53 -21.36 7.62
CA ILE A 235 -25.31 -21.35 8.43
C ILE A 235 -25.74 -21.48 9.89
N SER A 236 -25.42 -22.62 10.52
CA SER A 236 -25.79 -22.88 11.91
C SER A 236 -25.06 -21.95 12.87
N ASP A 237 -23.78 -21.69 12.59
CA ASP A 237 -22.95 -20.70 13.27
C ASP A 237 -22.58 -19.54 12.35
N SER A 238 -23.25 -18.41 12.54
CA SER A 238 -23.07 -17.22 11.71
C SER A 238 -21.64 -16.66 11.63
N ARG A 239 -20.68 -17.12 12.45
CA ARG A 239 -19.31 -16.58 12.44
C ARG A 239 -18.59 -16.87 11.13
N LEU A 240 -17.86 -15.85 10.66
CA LEU A 240 -17.07 -15.89 9.43
C LEU A 240 -15.62 -15.53 9.73
N PHE A 241 -14.70 -16.32 9.20
CA PHE A 241 -13.28 -16.20 9.42
C PHE A 241 -12.54 -15.84 8.13
N LEU A 242 -11.50 -15.04 8.28
CA LEU A 242 -10.51 -14.74 7.26
C LEU A 242 -9.34 -15.70 7.43
N ASN A 243 -9.03 -16.47 6.38
CA ASN A 243 -7.83 -17.28 6.33
C ASN A 243 -6.63 -16.36 6.16
N THR A 244 -5.89 -16.14 7.25
CA THR A 244 -4.70 -15.30 7.22
C THR A 244 -3.46 -16.08 6.84
N ASN A 245 -3.52 -17.40 6.66
CA ASN A 245 -2.39 -18.24 6.29
C ASN A 245 -1.99 -18.06 4.82
N ILE A 246 -3.00 -17.89 3.95
CA ILE A 246 -2.77 -17.72 2.52
C ILE A 246 -2.65 -16.24 2.13
N PRO A 247 -1.83 -15.93 1.11
CA PRO A 247 -1.86 -14.65 0.41
C PRO A 247 -3.25 -14.33 -0.14
N PHE A 248 -3.71 -13.10 0.06
CA PHE A 248 -4.98 -12.61 -0.48
C PHE A 248 -4.86 -11.13 -0.86
N SER A 249 -5.72 -10.73 -1.79
CA SER A 249 -5.94 -9.34 -2.19
C SER A 249 -7.38 -8.96 -1.84
N ALA A 250 -7.57 -7.84 -1.15
CA ALA A 250 -8.86 -7.36 -0.71
C ALA A 250 -9.13 -5.94 -1.20
N PHE A 251 -10.29 -5.72 -1.80
CA PHE A 251 -10.78 -4.41 -2.21
C PHE A 251 -11.95 -4.01 -1.32
N VAL A 252 -11.84 -2.89 -0.60
CA VAL A 252 -12.84 -2.41 0.36
C VAL A 252 -13.35 -1.04 -0.10
N CYS A 253 -14.65 -0.93 -0.41
CA CYS A 253 -15.24 0.30 -0.92
C CYS A 253 -16.54 0.71 -0.23
N GLY A 254 -16.94 1.98 -0.37
CA GLY A 254 -18.10 2.59 0.29
C GLY A 254 -17.90 4.05 0.69
N VAL A 255 -18.97 4.76 1.07
CA VAL A 255 -18.86 6.19 1.46
C VAL A 255 -18.15 6.37 2.80
N GLN A 256 -17.71 7.59 3.12
CA GLN A 256 -17.17 7.92 4.44
C GLN A 256 -18.13 7.52 5.57
N GLY A 257 -17.60 6.95 6.66
CA GLY A 257 -18.40 6.52 7.82
C GLY A 257 -19.24 5.25 7.62
N SER A 258 -19.13 4.56 6.48
CA SER A 258 -19.89 3.32 6.21
C SER A 258 -19.32 2.08 6.92
N GLY A 259 -18.04 2.10 7.30
CA GLY A 259 -17.36 0.94 7.93
C GLY A 259 -16.13 0.43 7.17
N LYS A 260 -15.72 1.09 6.08
CA LYS A 260 -14.51 0.73 5.30
C LYS A 260 -13.24 0.60 6.14
N SER A 261 -12.74 1.69 6.71
CA SER A 261 -11.50 1.70 7.51
C SER A 261 -11.59 0.77 8.72
N HIS A 262 -12.81 0.56 9.24
CA HIS A 262 -13.07 -0.43 10.30
C HIS A 262 -12.85 -1.87 9.80
N THR A 263 -13.30 -2.19 8.59
CA THR A 263 -13.05 -3.50 7.96
C THR A 263 -11.58 -3.71 7.68
N THR A 264 -10.92 -2.71 7.10
CA THR A 264 -9.46 -2.71 6.87
C THR A 264 -8.72 -2.96 8.17
N ALA A 265 -9.09 -2.27 9.25
CA ALA A 265 -8.51 -2.49 10.57
C ALA A 265 -8.75 -3.91 11.09
N CYS A 266 -9.96 -4.47 10.95
CA CYS A 266 -10.24 -5.86 11.38
C CYS A 266 -9.39 -6.88 10.61
N MET A 267 -9.20 -6.70 9.29
CA MET A 267 -8.33 -7.55 8.48
C MET A 267 -6.87 -7.46 8.92
N VAL A 268 -6.37 -6.24 9.19
CA VAL A 268 -5.02 -6.01 9.70
C VAL A 268 -4.85 -6.61 11.09
N GLU A 269 -5.81 -6.40 12.00
CA GLU A 269 -5.82 -6.98 13.35
C GLU A 269 -5.71 -8.52 13.29
N ASN A 270 -6.46 -9.18 12.39
CA ASN A 270 -6.38 -10.63 12.20
C ASN A 270 -5.01 -11.12 11.69
N CYS A 271 -4.23 -10.26 11.04
CA CYS A 271 -2.90 -10.59 10.55
C CYS A 271 -1.79 -10.32 11.58
N LEU A 272 -2.03 -9.45 12.57
CA LEU A 272 -1.00 -8.94 13.47
C LEU A 272 -1.15 -9.37 14.92
N ILE A 273 -2.37 -9.65 15.40
CA ILE A 273 -2.67 -9.81 16.83
C ILE A 273 -2.99 -11.27 17.15
N PRO A 274 -2.10 -12.00 17.84
CA PRO A 274 -2.42 -13.30 18.41
C PRO A 274 -3.45 -13.13 19.52
N SER A 275 -4.66 -13.64 19.31
CA SER A 275 -5.70 -13.64 20.33
C SER A 275 -6.62 -14.84 20.15
N PRO A 276 -6.80 -15.70 21.17
CA PRO A 276 -7.73 -16.82 21.11
C PRO A 276 -9.18 -16.41 20.82
N VAL A 277 -9.55 -15.16 21.14
CA VAL A 277 -10.88 -14.60 20.86
C VAL A 277 -11.06 -14.30 19.37
N LEU A 278 -9.98 -13.94 18.68
CA LEU A 278 -10.01 -13.69 17.24
C LEU A 278 -9.88 -14.99 16.45
N GLY A 279 -9.06 -15.94 16.91
CA GLY A 279 -8.80 -17.19 16.21
C GLY A 279 -7.39 -17.68 16.49
N VAL A 280 -6.79 -18.33 15.51
CA VAL A 280 -5.44 -18.89 15.61
C VAL A 280 -4.49 -18.06 14.76
N LEU A 281 -3.42 -17.52 15.36
CA LEU A 281 -2.37 -16.81 14.63
C LEU A 281 -1.00 -17.26 15.16
N GLN A 282 -0.45 -18.32 14.56
CA GLN A 282 0.83 -18.88 14.97
C GLN A 282 2.01 -18.01 14.55
N LYS A 283 1.95 -17.44 13.34
CA LYS A 283 2.99 -16.56 12.79
C LYS A 283 2.40 -15.19 12.45
N PRO A 284 2.51 -14.20 13.35
CA PRO A 284 2.11 -12.83 13.07
C PRO A 284 2.85 -12.27 11.86
N LEU A 285 2.13 -11.51 11.04
CA LEU A 285 2.68 -10.85 9.87
C LEU A 285 3.30 -9.51 10.26
N SER A 286 4.04 -8.88 9.36
CA SER A 286 4.31 -7.44 9.40
C SER A 286 3.25 -6.71 8.57
N ALA A 287 2.98 -5.44 8.89
CA ALA A 287 2.12 -4.59 8.07
C ALA A 287 2.81 -3.28 7.65
N LEU A 288 2.64 -2.90 6.38
CA LEU A 288 2.99 -1.60 5.83
C LEU A 288 1.70 -0.88 5.43
N VAL A 289 1.47 0.31 5.98
CA VAL A 289 0.26 1.11 5.71
C VAL A 289 0.63 2.46 5.11
N PHE A 290 -0.03 2.81 4.01
CA PHE A 290 0.14 4.10 3.36
C PHE A 290 -0.98 5.06 3.76
N ASN A 291 -0.59 6.25 4.22
CA ASN A 291 -1.50 7.34 4.52
C ASN A 291 -1.08 8.62 3.78
N PHE A 292 -2.05 9.26 3.13
CA PHE A 292 -1.87 10.55 2.49
C PHE A 292 -3.17 11.34 2.60
N ALA A 293 -3.11 12.51 3.24
CA ALA A 293 -4.20 13.46 3.31
C ALA A 293 -3.66 14.89 3.14
N GLU A 294 -4.37 15.69 2.34
CA GLU A 294 -4.05 17.12 2.19
C GLU A 294 -4.28 17.89 3.50
N TYR A 295 -5.17 17.38 4.36
CA TYR A 295 -5.46 17.95 5.69
C TYR A 295 -5.41 16.84 6.74
N SER A 296 -4.53 17.00 7.73
CA SER A 296 -4.45 16.10 8.89
C SER A 296 -5.72 16.27 9.74
N SER A 297 -6.69 15.38 9.54
CA SER A 297 -7.76 15.20 10.50
C SER A 297 -7.24 14.21 11.55
N GLY A 298 -7.21 14.64 12.82
CA GLY A 298 -6.74 13.84 13.96
C GLY A 298 -7.68 12.69 14.29
N SER A 299 -7.88 11.78 13.36
CA SER A 299 -8.63 10.54 13.61
C SER A 299 -7.82 9.69 14.59
N SER A 300 -8.41 9.42 15.75
CA SER A 300 -7.83 8.62 16.83
C SER A 300 -7.72 7.15 16.41
N PHE A 301 -6.74 6.82 15.58
CA PHE A 301 -6.34 5.43 15.34
C PHE A 301 -5.49 4.95 16.53
N ARG A 302 -6.11 4.19 17.44
CA ARG A 302 -5.42 3.55 18.58
C ARG A 302 -5.29 2.04 18.34
N PRO A 303 -4.25 1.57 17.64
CA PRO A 303 -4.07 0.14 17.40
C PRO A 303 -3.64 -0.56 18.69
N CYS A 304 -4.11 -1.79 18.89
CA CYS A 304 -3.66 -2.68 19.97
C CYS A 304 -2.62 -3.68 19.47
N VAL A 305 -1.63 -3.17 18.74
CA VAL A 305 -0.54 -3.97 18.16
C VAL A 305 0.73 -3.82 19.00
N LYS A 306 1.67 -4.76 18.84
CA LYS A 306 2.90 -4.82 19.65
C LYS A 306 3.71 -3.52 19.59
N LYS A 307 3.85 -2.97 18.38
CA LYS A 307 4.58 -1.73 18.12
C LYS A 307 4.10 -1.08 16.83
N VAL A 308 4.01 0.25 16.84
CA VAL A 308 3.64 1.07 15.68
C VAL A 308 4.80 1.98 15.34
N ASN A 309 5.38 1.79 14.16
CA ASN A 309 6.41 2.67 13.61
C ASN A 309 5.74 3.63 12.62
N VAL A 310 5.76 4.93 12.87
CA VAL A 310 5.20 5.94 11.96
C VAL A 310 6.34 6.72 11.32
N LEU A 311 6.48 6.59 10.01
CA LEU A 311 7.41 7.33 9.20
C LEU A 311 6.65 8.50 8.56
N VAL A 312 7.05 9.73 8.86
CA VAL A 312 6.31 10.92 8.43
C VAL A 312 7.14 11.77 7.48
N SER A 313 6.49 12.54 6.61
CA SER A 313 7.19 13.53 5.77
C SER A 313 8.14 14.42 6.60
N PRO A 314 9.43 14.58 6.22
CA PRO A 314 10.37 15.44 6.93
C PRO A 314 9.84 16.88 7.11
N SER A 315 9.20 17.41 6.08
CA SER A 315 8.63 18.76 6.06
C SER A 315 7.40 18.95 6.97
N ASN A 316 6.76 17.86 7.42
CA ASN A 316 5.63 17.88 8.35
C ASN A 316 5.87 17.03 9.61
N TYR A 317 7.14 16.85 9.99
CA TYR A 317 7.53 15.98 11.10
C TYR A 317 6.98 16.44 12.46
N LEU A 318 7.14 17.72 12.81
CA LEU A 318 6.81 18.21 14.15
C LEU A 318 5.30 18.10 14.48
N PRO A 319 4.38 18.54 13.60
CA PRO A 319 2.94 18.43 13.87
C PRO A 319 2.48 16.97 13.96
N LEU A 320 2.92 16.11 13.04
CA LEU A 320 2.55 14.70 13.04
C LEU A 320 3.16 13.94 14.22
N LYS A 321 4.40 14.27 14.62
CA LYS A 321 4.99 13.72 15.84
C LYS A 321 4.15 14.05 17.06
N ALA A 322 3.72 15.30 17.21
CA ALA A 322 2.87 15.70 18.32
C ALA A 322 1.55 14.89 18.34
N LEU A 323 0.91 14.73 17.17
CA LEU A 323 -0.33 13.97 17.02
C LEU A 323 -0.18 12.48 17.37
N TYR A 324 0.84 11.81 16.82
CA TYR A 324 1.00 10.36 16.98
C TYR A 324 1.59 9.96 18.33
N THR A 325 2.37 10.83 18.99
CA THR A 325 2.98 10.53 20.30
C THR A 325 1.94 10.43 21.43
N GLU A 326 0.71 10.93 21.22
CA GLU A 326 -0.41 10.74 22.15
C GLU A 326 -0.89 9.28 22.25
N ILE A 327 -0.50 8.44 21.30
CA ILE A 327 -0.91 7.03 21.22
C ILE A 327 0.21 6.16 21.85
N PRO A 328 -0.11 5.36 22.88
CA PRO A 328 0.87 4.45 23.48
C PRO A 328 1.44 3.45 22.48
N GLY A 329 2.74 3.15 22.58
CA GLY A 329 3.40 2.16 21.71
C GLY A 329 3.73 2.65 20.29
N VAL A 330 3.56 3.95 20.03
CA VAL A 330 3.92 4.58 18.75
C VAL A 330 5.29 5.22 18.80
N THR A 331 6.13 4.91 17.82
CA THR A 331 7.41 5.59 17.57
C THR A 331 7.32 6.37 16.26
N VAL A 332 7.64 7.66 16.30
CA VAL A 332 7.55 8.55 15.13
C VAL A 332 8.94 8.99 14.67
N GLN A 333 9.23 8.77 13.39
CA GLN A 333 10.50 9.10 12.76
C GLN A 333 10.27 9.82 11.42
N PRO A 334 11.18 10.70 10.97
CA PRO A 334 11.11 11.21 9.61
C PRO A 334 11.31 10.08 8.60
N PHE A 335 10.53 10.07 7.53
CA PHE A 335 10.67 9.16 6.42
C PHE A 335 11.86 9.60 5.57
N MET A 336 12.97 8.87 5.68
CA MET A 336 14.19 9.09 4.92
C MET A 336 14.62 7.80 4.23
N LEU A 337 15.01 7.89 2.97
CA LEU A 337 15.58 6.82 2.18
C LEU A 337 17.10 6.85 2.35
N ARG A 338 17.70 5.71 2.69
CA ARG A 338 19.17 5.63 2.74
C ARG A 338 19.70 5.41 1.33
N PRO A 339 20.81 6.05 0.92
CA PRO A 339 21.39 5.85 -0.40
C PRO A 339 21.64 4.38 -0.76
N LYS A 340 22.03 3.56 0.22
CA LYS A 340 22.25 2.11 0.04
C LYS A 340 20.99 1.29 -0.25
N ASP A 341 19.82 1.82 0.10
CA ASP A 341 18.52 1.20 -0.18
C ASP A 341 17.99 1.62 -1.56
N LEU A 342 18.68 2.54 -2.25
CA LEU A 342 18.33 2.94 -3.60
C LEU A 342 18.99 2.01 -4.62
N ASN A 343 18.30 1.85 -5.75
CA ASN A 343 18.84 1.22 -6.94
C ASN A 343 18.64 2.14 -8.15
N ILE A 344 19.23 1.80 -9.29
CA ILE A 344 19.16 2.61 -10.52
C ILE A 344 17.71 2.88 -10.93
N SER A 345 16.83 1.89 -10.83
CA SER A 345 15.41 2.01 -11.21
C SER A 345 14.64 2.93 -10.25
N THR A 346 14.91 2.82 -8.96
CA THR A 346 14.39 3.71 -7.91
C THR A 346 14.84 5.14 -8.15
N MET A 347 16.13 5.36 -8.43
CA MET A 347 16.67 6.69 -8.69
C MET A 347 16.05 7.31 -9.95
N LEU A 348 15.94 6.54 -11.04
CA LEU A 348 15.27 7.00 -12.27
C LEU A 348 13.81 7.40 -12.00
N THR A 349 13.10 6.60 -11.19
CA THR A 349 11.71 6.89 -10.82
C THR A 349 11.62 8.18 -9.99
N LEU A 350 12.52 8.39 -9.03
CA LEU A 350 12.59 9.61 -8.22
C LEU A 350 12.96 10.85 -9.04
N MET A 351 13.79 10.73 -10.08
CA MET A 351 14.12 11.86 -10.96
C MET A 351 12.98 12.19 -11.93
N SER A 352 12.09 11.23 -12.20
CA SER A 352 11.00 11.35 -13.17
C SER A 352 9.66 11.85 -12.59
N VAL A 353 9.60 12.24 -11.32
CA VAL A 353 8.33 12.67 -10.68
C VAL A 353 7.89 14.03 -11.25
N ASN A 354 6.60 14.14 -11.56
CA ASN A 354 5.90 15.31 -12.16
C ASN A 354 6.00 15.48 -13.68
N GLN A 355 5.93 14.37 -14.43
CA GLN A 355 5.67 14.38 -15.88
C GLN A 355 4.21 14.70 -16.20
N THR A 356 3.75 15.92 -15.95
CA THR A 356 2.50 16.44 -16.54
C THR A 356 2.71 16.99 -17.96
N GLN A 357 3.98 17.20 -18.37
CA GLN A 357 4.39 17.66 -19.70
C GLN A 357 5.51 16.76 -20.27
N ALA A 358 6.00 17.09 -21.48
CA ALA A 358 7.16 16.47 -22.10
C ALA A 358 8.35 16.38 -21.13
N ALA A 359 9.09 15.26 -21.17
CA ALA A 359 10.19 15.01 -20.24
C ALA A 359 11.18 16.19 -20.25
N PRO A 360 11.58 16.73 -19.07
CA PRO A 360 12.56 17.80 -18.99
C PRO A 360 13.84 17.42 -19.74
N LEU A 361 14.48 18.39 -20.41
CA LEU A 361 15.66 18.11 -21.25
C LEU A 361 16.80 17.42 -20.46
N TYR A 362 16.95 17.73 -19.16
CA TYR A 362 17.94 17.09 -18.30
C TYR A 362 17.69 15.57 -18.12
N MET A 363 16.47 15.07 -18.29
CA MET A 363 16.16 13.66 -18.06
C MET A 363 16.85 12.72 -19.07
N GLY A 364 17.14 13.20 -20.28
CA GLY A 364 17.95 12.44 -21.23
C GLY A 364 19.36 12.17 -20.72
N ILE A 365 19.96 13.18 -20.09
CA ILE A 365 21.29 13.12 -19.48
C ILE A 365 21.27 12.24 -18.21
N VAL A 366 20.30 12.46 -17.32
CA VAL A 366 20.10 11.62 -16.12
C VAL A 366 19.96 10.15 -16.50
N THR A 367 19.14 9.83 -17.50
CA THR A 367 18.93 8.44 -17.96
C THR A 367 20.21 7.83 -18.55
N LYS A 368 20.98 8.61 -19.30
CA LYS A 368 22.29 8.17 -19.84
C LYS A 368 23.27 7.84 -18.70
N ILE A 369 23.37 8.72 -17.70
CA ILE A 369 24.26 8.52 -16.54
C ILE A 369 23.84 7.27 -15.78
N LEU A 370 22.55 7.14 -15.44
CA LEU A 370 22.02 5.98 -14.73
C LEU A 370 22.23 4.67 -15.50
N ARG A 371 22.08 4.69 -16.83
CA ARG A 371 22.36 3.52 -17.68
C ARG A 371 23.83 3.12 -17.64
N ASN A 372 24.75 4.08 -17.71
CA ASN A 372 26.18 3.81 -17.63
C ASN A 372 26.57 3.23 -16.26
N MET A 373 26.05 3.83 -15.18
CA MET A 373 26.27 3.31 -13.82
C MET A 373 25.78 1.87 -13.67
N ALA A 374 24.62 1.54 -14.26
CA ALA A 374 24.07 0.18 -14.26
C ALA A 374 24.95 -0.83 -15.04
N SER A 375 25.68 -0.39 -16.07
CA SER A 375 26.61 -1.26 -16.81
C SER A 375 27.97 -1.45 -16.14
N GLU A 376 28.34 -0.57 -15.22
CA GLU A 376 29.66 -0.56 -14.59
C GLU A 376 29.70 -1.29 -13.24
N THR A 377 28.57 -1.38 -12.54
CA THR A 377 28.52 -1.93 -11.18
C THR A 377 27.33 -2.85 -11.00
N ALA A 378 27.57 -4.06 -10.48
CA ALA A 378 26.54 -4.96 -9.98
C ALA A 378 26.11 -4.65 -8.53
N GLU A 379 26.78 -3.69 -7.89
CA GLU A 379 26.60 -3.31 -6.49
C GLU A 379 25.47 -2.29 -6.28
N SER A 380 25.21 -1.95 -5.02
CA SER A 380 24.22 -0.94 -4.61
C SER A 380 24.50 0.43 -5.24
N PHE A 381 23.44 1.20 -5.50
CA PHE A 381 23.55 2.53 -6.10
C PHE A 381 24.39 3.49 -5.25
N ASN A 382 25.34 4.18 -5.88
CA ASN A 382 26.19 5.18 -5.23
C ASN A 382 25.71 6.59 -5.56
N TYR A 383 25.04 7.25 -4.61
CA TYR A 383 24.50 8.59 -4.77
C TYR A 383 25.59 9.67 -4.96
N PRO A 384 26.67 9.72 -4.15
CA PRO A 384 27.78 10.67 -4.37
C PRO A 384 28.37 10.60 -5.80
N GLU A 385 28.59 9.39 -6.32
CA GLU A 385 29.10 9.22 -7.68
C GLU A 385 28.08 9.68 -8.74
N PHE A 386 26.79 9.42 -8.53
CA PHE A 386 25.74 9.96 -9.38
C PHE A 386 25.74 11.48 -9.41
N ARG A 387 25.87 12.15 -8.25
CA ARG A 387 25.94 13.61 -8.15
C ARG A 387 27.15 14.15 -8.90
N ARG A 388 28.33 13.57 -8.70
CA ARG A 388 29.56 13.95 -9.42
C ARG A 388 29.40 13.85 -10.93
N ARG A 389 28.80 12.76 -11.44
CA ARG A 389 28.54 12.59 -12.88
C ARG A 389 27.54 13.60 -13.45
N LEU A 390 26.59 14.07 -12.65
CA LEU A 390 25.66 15.14 -13.07
C LEU A 390 26.38 16.47 -13.17
N ASP A 391 27.23 16.81 -12.21
CA ASP A 391 28.01 18.04 -12.21
C ASP A 391 28.98 18.08 -13.40
N ASP A 392 29.58 16.93 -13.75
CA ASP A 392 30.48 16.77 -14.91
C ASP A 392 29.76 16.69 -16.27
N ALA A 393 28.42 16.65 -16.31
CA ALA A 393 27.65 16.37 -17.53
C ALA A 393 27.59 17.55 -18.52
N GLY A 394 28.06 18.75 -18.12
CA GLY A 394 28.05 19.93 -18.98
C GLY A 394 26.65 20.42 -19.34
N LEU A 395 25.71 20.34 -18.39
CA LEU A 395 24.34 20.85 -18.54
C LEU A 395 24.34 22.36 -18.81
N ASP A 396 23.38 22.84 -19.60
CA ASP A 396 23.20 24.29 -19.71
C ASP A 396 22.69 24.86 -18.37
N LYS A 397 22.96 26.14 -18.12
CA LYS A 397 22.65 26.79 -16.84
C LYS A 397 21.16 26.66 -16.44
N LYS A 398 20.23 26.70 -17.40
CA LYS A 398 18.80 26.57 -17.10
C LYS A 398 18.45 25.13 -16.74
N GLN A 399 18.99 24.15 -17.48
CA GLN A 399 18.82 22.73 -17.17
C GLN A 399 19.37 22.38 -15.80
N GLU A 400 20.54 22.93 -15.47
CA GLU A 400 21.18 22.77 -14.16
C GLU A 400 20.33 23.35 -13.02
N GLU A 401 19.80 24.57 -13.18
CA GLU A 401 18.90 25.19 -12.21
C GLU A 401 17.64 24.34 -11.94
N PHE A 402 16.99 23.83 -12.99
CA PHE A 402 15.81 22.94 -12.83
C PHE A 402 16.16 21.58 -12.23
N LEU A 403 17.30 21.02 -12.60
CA LEU A 403 17.80 19.77 -12.05
C LEU A 403 18.12 19.93 -10.56
N ASN A 404 18.78 21.00 -10.17
CA ASN A 404 19.12 21.27 -8.76
C ASN A 404 17.86 21.43 -7.91
N GLN A 405 16.84 22.16 -8.37
CA GLN A 405 15.55 22.21 -7.66
C GLN A 405 14.91 20.83 -7.45
N ARG A 406 15.05 19.94 -8.45
CA ARG A 406 14.56 18.56 -8.36
C ARG A 406 15.39 17.74 -7.38
N LEU A 407 16.71 17.88 -7.41
CA LEU A 407 17.64 17.21 -6.50
C LEU A 407 17.42 17.68 -5.06
N ASP A 408 17.22 18.97 -4.81
CA ASP A 408 16.94 19.51 -3.47
C ASP A 408 15.71 18.85 -2.84
N LEU A 409 14.64 18.70 -3.62
CA LEU A 409 13.43 18.00 -3.17
C LEU A 409 13.72 16.52 -2.88
N LEU A 410 14.50 15.85 -3.72
CA LEU A 410 14.85 14.44 -3.55
C LEU A 410 15.75 14.24 -2.33
N GLU A 411 16.80 15.05 -2.19
CA GLU A 411 17.75 15.05 -1.08
C GLU A 411 17.06 15.35 0.26
N SER A 412 15.95 16.11 0.26
CA SER A 412 15.14 16.30 1.47
C SER A 412 14.54 14.99 2.05
N PHE A 413 14.47 13.93 1.24
CA PHE A 413 14.07 12.59 1.66
C PHE A 413 15.24 11.60 1.69
N LEU A 414 16.49 12.03 1.51
CA LEU A 414 17.67 11.15 1.60
C LEU A 414 18.38 11.31 2.93
N ASP A 415 18.69 10.20 3.58
CA ASP A 415 19.60 10.18 4.73
C ASP A 415 21.05 10.06 4.26
N LEU A 416 21.64 11.19 3.87
CA LEU A 416 23.04 11.26 3.43
C LEU A 416 24.04 11.14 4.60
N ASP A 417 23.62 11.54 5.80
CA ASP A 417 24.46 11.57 6.99
C ASP A 417 24.46 10.24 7.77
N GLY A 418 23.64 9.27 7.35
CA GLY A 418 23.48 7.97 8.03
C GLY A 418 22.85 8.10 9.42
N SER A 419 22.11 9.17 9.65
CA SER A 419 21.50 9.54 10.93
C SER A 419 20.27 8.70 11.28
N THR A 420 19.68 8.03 10.29
CA THR A 420 18.43 7.28 10.43
C THR A 420 18.65 5.78 10.45
N THR A 421 17.97 5.12 11.40
CA THR A 421 17.82 3.67 11.40
C THR A 421 16.72 3.27 10.44
N SER A 422 16.94 2.24 9.62
CA SER A 422 15.86 1.71 8.79
C SER A 422 14.70 1.21 9.63
N PRO A 423 13.46 1.34 9.12
CA PRO A 423 12.32 0.67 9.71
C PRO A 423 12.60 -0.84 9.71
N THR A 424 12.50 -1.44 10.90
CA THR A 424 12.54 -2.90 11.05
C THR A 424 11.13 -3.43 10.81
N PHE A 425 10.96 -4.27 9.79
CA PHE A 425 9.66 -4.86 9.45
C PHE A 425 9.47 -6.18 10.22
N ALA A 426 9.23 -6.08 11.52
CA ALA A 426 9.15 -7.24 12.40
C ALA A 426 7.72 -7.81 12.49
N ALA A 427 7.63 -9.10 12.81
CA ALA A 427 6.37 -9.80 13.02
C ALA A 427 5.54 -9.17 14.15
N GLY A 428 4.25 -8.95 13.90
CA GLY A 428 3.30 -8.33 14.82
C GLY A 428 3.42 -6.81 14.93
N GLU A 429 4.27 -6.18 14.11
CA GLU A 429 4.43 -4.72 14.07
C GLU A 429 3.74 -4.12 12.84
N ILE A 430 3.40 -2.83 12.96
CA ILE A 430 2.85 -2.03 11.87
C ILE A 430 3.79 -0.86 11.59
N THR A 431 4.11 -0.66 10.32
CA THR A 431 4.83 0.52 9.83
C THR A 431 3.87 1.35 9.00
N ILE A 432 3.59 2.58 9.44
CA ILE A 432 2.73 3.54 8.75
C ILE A 432 3.63 4.57 8.08
N ILE A 433 3.49 4.75 6.77
CA ILE A 433 4.15 5.83 6.04
C ILE A 433 3.10 6.90 5.79
N ASP A 434 3.20 7.98 6.55
CA ASP A 434 2.29 9.12 6.51
C ASP A 434 2.95 10.30 5.78
N LEU A 435 2.57 10.48 4.52
CA LEU A 435 3.08 11.55 3.67
C LEU A 435 2.09 12.73 3.59
N SER A 436 1.17 12.84 4.56
CA SER A 436 0.25 13.97 4.69
C SER A 436 1.03 15.25 4.98
N CYS A 437 1.28 16.03 3.95
CA CYS A 437 2.11 17.23 4.03
C CYS A 437 1.62 18.28 3.03
N PRO A 438 1.42 19.55 3.45
CA PRO A 438 1.01 20.62 2.54
C PRO A 438 1.98 20.89 1.38
N PHE A 439 3.22 20.43 1.50
CA PHE A 439 4.29 20.61 0.51
C PHE A 439 4.51 19.37 -0.35
N MET A 440 3.63 18.37 -0.26
CA MET A 440 3.72 17.12 -1.03
C MET A 440 2.49 16.94 -1.92
N ASP A 441 2.72 16.55 -3.16
CA ASP A 441 1.67 16.15 -4.09
C ASP A 441 1.45 14.63 -4.09
N ALA A 442 0.28 14.23 -4.58
CA ALA A 442 -0.09 12.82 -4.72
C ALA A 442 0.90 12.03 -5.61
N SER A 443 1.48 12.67 -6.63
CA SER A 443 2.45 12.05 -7.54
C SER A 443 3.73 11.64 -6.82
N THR A 444 4.30 12.55 -6.01
CA THR A 444 5.49 12.28 -5.20
C THR A 444 5.20 11.23 -4.15
N ALA A 445 4.05 11.32 -3.47
CA ALA A 445 3.61 10.29 -2.53
C ALA A 445 3.52 8.90 -3.19
N CYS A 446 2.94 8.79 -4.39
CA CYS A 446 2.85 7.53 -5.12
C CYS A 446 4.22 6.92 -5.42
N VAL A 447 5.20 7.74 -5.81
CA VAL A 447 6.57 7.26 -6.06
C VAL A 447 7.23 6.78 -4.78
N LEU A 448 7.13 7.53 -3.68
CA LEU A 448 7.70 7.13 -2.39
C LEU A 448 7.02 5.86 -1.83
N PHE A 449 5.70 5.73 -2.00
CA PHE A 449 4.98 4.49 -1.67
C PHE A 449 5.46 3.31 -2.50
N LYS A 450 5.63 3.48 -3.82
CA LYS A 450 6.16 2.42 -4.70
C LYS A 450 7.54 1.95 -4.24
N ILE A 451 8.43 2.87 -3.89
CA ILE A 451 9.77 2.55 -3.38
C ILE A 451 9.67 1.80 -2.05
N SER A 452 8.81 2.27 -1.16
CA SER A 452 8.57 1.65 0.13
C SER A 452 8.02 0.23 0.01
N ILE A 453 7.16 -0.05 -0.99
CA ILE A 453 6.72 -1.40 -1.32
C ILE A 453 7.92 -2.28 -1.68
N GLY A 454 8.82 -1.80 -2.55
CA GLY A 454 10.04 -2.52 -2.93
C GLY A 454 10.89 -2.89 -1.72
N LEU A 455 11.25 -1.91 -0.90
CA LEU A 455 12.04 -2.11 0.34
C LEU A 455 11.36 -3.08 1.30
N TYR A 456 10.05 -3.01 1.41
CA TYR A 456 9.29 -3.89 2.27
C TYR A 456 9.25 -5.33 1.76
N LEU A 457 9.12 -5.53 0.45
CA LEU A 457 9.16 -6.85 -0.16
C LEU A 457 10.55 -7.49 -0.12
N GLU A 458 11.62 -6.69 -0.20
CA GLU A 458 13.01 -7.12 -0.06
C GLU A 458 13.43 -7.40 1.39
N SER A 459 12.67 -6.90 2.38
CA SER A 459 12.88 -7.23 3.79
C SER A 459 12.66 -8.73 4.08
N ASP A 460 12.98 -9.17 5.30
CA ASP A 460 12.96 -10.57 5.76
C ASP A 460 11.86 -11.42 5.09
N SER A 461 12.28 -12.41 4.30
CA SER A 461 11.39 -13.28 3.53
C SER A 461 10.70 -14.34 4.39
N THR A 462 11.13 -14.53 5.64
CA THR A 462 10.52 -15.49 6.57
C THR A 462 9.24 -14.95 7.22
N ILE A 463 9.04 -13.62 7.18
CA ILE A 463 7.90 -12.93 7.77
C ILE A 463 6.85 -12.67 6.68
N GLY A 464 5.61 -13.08 6.94
CA GLY A 464 4.48 -12.77 6.04
C GLY A 464 4.20 -11.27 6.00
N LYS A 465 3.81 -10.76 4.83
CA LYS A 465 3.70 -9.31 4.58
C LYS A 465 2.26 -8.90 4.34
N VAL A 466 1.82 -7.79 4.94
CA VAL A 466 0.57 -7.10 4.60
C VAL A 466 0.87 -5.70 4.12
N ILE A 467 0.32 -5.31 2.96
CA ILE A 467 0.41 -3.96 2.40
C ILE A 467 -1.00 -3.39 2.40
N VAL A 468 -1.16 -2.20 2.98
CA VAL A 468 -2.47 -1.55 3.15
C VAL A 468 -2.43 -0.17 2.50
N LEU A 469 -3.34 0.05 1.58
CA LEU A 469 -3.60 1.34 0.95
C LEU A 469 -4.92 1.86 1.50
N ASP A 470 -4.87 2.76 2.49
CA ASP A 470 -6.09 3.39 2.99
C ASP A 470 -6.43 4.67 2.24
N GLU A 471 -7.73 4.92 2.08
CA GLU A 471 -8.29 6.06 1.34
C GLU A 471 -7.60 6.29 -0.02
N ALA A 472 -7.34 5.21 -0.77
CA ALA A 472 -6.45 5.20 -1.94
C ALA A 472 -6.80 6.25 -3.01
N HIS A 473 -8.08 6.58 -3.21
CA HIS A 473 -8.53 7.69 -4.08
C HIS A 473 -7.89 9.05 -3.79
N LYS A 474 -7.35 9.30 -2.59
CA LYS A 474 -6.65 10.57 -2.27
C LYS A 474 -5.32 10.75 -3.01
N TYR A 475 -4.68 9.66 -3.43
CA TYR A 475 -3.37 9.73 -4.10
C TYR A 475 -3.30 8.91 -5.39
N MET A 476 -4.10 7.85 -5.54
CA MET A 476 -4.21 7.07 -6.77
C MET A 476 -5.12 7.76 -7.79
N THR A 477 -4.63 8.88 -8.33
CA THR A 477 -5.29 9.69 -9.36
C THR A 477 -4.83 9.28 -10.77
N ASP A 478 -5.32 9.92 -11.84
CA ASP A 478 -4.89 9.62 -13.22
C ASP A 478 -3.54 10.26 -13.59
N THR A 479 -2.50 10.00 -12.79
CA THR A 479 -1.13 10.47 -13.02
C THR A 479 -0.20 9.34 -13.45
N PRO A 480 0.90 9.62 -14.18
CA PRO A 480 1.91 8.60 -14.50
C PRO A 480 2.48 7.91 -13.26
N ALA A 481 2.67 8.64 -12.15
CA ALA A 481 3.17 8.10 -10.89
C ALA A 481 2.18 7.13 -10.24
N SER A 482 0.89 7.49 -10.21
CA SER A 482 -0.18 6.61 -9.73
C SER A 482 -0.32 5.35 -10.58
N LYS A 483 -0.19 5.46 -11.92
CA LYS A 483 -0.16 4.30 -12.83
C LYS A 483 1.02 3.39 -12.53
N ALA A 484 2.21 3.96 -12.29
CA ALA A 484 3.38 3.17 -11.92
C ALA A 484 3.23 2.47 -10.57
N LEU A 485 2.61 3.11 -9.57
CA LEU A 485 2.25 2.48 -8.30
C LEU A 485 1.24 1.35 -8.51
N THR A 486 0.21 1.58 -9.33
CA THR A 486 -0.83 0.59 -9.68
C THR A 486 -0.21 -0.65 -10.32
N GLU A 487 0.64 -0.48 -11.33
CA GLU A 487 1.31 -1.61 -11.99
C GLU A 487 2.26 -2.36 -11.04
N SER A 488 2.93 -1.65 -10.13
CA SER A 488 3.71 -2.28 -9.04
C SER A 488 2.83 -3.17 -8.16
N LEU A 489 1.68 -2.65 -7.69
CA LEU A 489 0.72 -3.41 -6.88
C LEU A 489 0.15 -4.60 -7.62
N MET A 490 -0.19 -4.45 -8.91
CA MET A 490 -0.63 -5.57 -9.74
C MET A 490 0.45 -6.65 -9.84
N GLY A 491 1.72 -6.25 -9.96
CA GLY A 491 2.87 -7.17 -9.89
C GLY A 491 2.91 -7.93 -8.56
N VAL A 492 2.75 -7.22 -7.43
CA VAL A 492 2.70 -7.84 -6.09
C VAL A 492 1.53 -8.81 -5.98
N ILE A 493 0.32 -8.43 -6.41
CA ILE A 493 -0.88 -9.28 -6.32
C ILE A 493 -0.71 -10.54 -7.18
N ARG A 494 -0.17 -10.41 -8.40
CA ARG A 494 0.09 -11.56 -9.28
C ARG A 494 1.15 -12.52 -8.71
N GLN A 495 2.12 -12.00 -7.98
CA GLN A 495 3.21 -12.76 -7.36
C GLN A 495 3.03 -12.92 -5.85
N GLN A 496 1.82 -12.74 -5.32
CA GLN A 496 1.58 -12.66 -3.87
C GLN A 496 2.00 -13.94 -3.12
N ARG A 497 1.95 -15.10 -3.79
CA ARG A 497 2.44 -16.38 -3.26
C ARG A 497 3.96 -16.45 -3.14
N HIS A 498 4.69 -15.81 -4.05
CA HIS A 498 6.14 -15.74 -3.98
C HIS A 498 6.59 -14.84 -2.82
N TYR A 499 5.95 -13.69 -2.65
CA TYR A 499 6.27 -12.74 -1.59
C TYR A 499 5.63 -13.08 -0.22
N GLY A 500 4.72 -14.04 -0.16
CA GLY A 500 3.89 -14.26 1.03
C GLY A 500 3.06 -13.02 1.42
N ALA A 501 2.68 -12.20 0.44
CA ALA A 501 2.11 -10.87 0.63
C ALA A 501 0.58 -10.88 0.59
N ARG A 502 -0.05 -10.02 1.38
CA ARG A 502 -1.46 -9.68 1.33
C ARG A 502 -1.61 -8.21 1.00
N VAL A 503 -2.52 -7.87 0.10
CA VAL A 503 -2.73 -6.48 -0.31
C VAL A 503 -4.16 -6.07 0.01
N ILE A 504 -4.34 -5.03 0.81
CA ILE A 504 -5.65 -4.50 1.20
C ILE A 504 -5.76 -3.08 0.65
N ILE A 505 -6.73 -2.85 -0.22
CA ILE A 505 -6.99 -1.54 -0.82
C ILE A 505 -8.34 -1.05 -0.31
N SER A 506 -8.34 0.09 0.37
CA SER A 506 -9.52 0.76 0.90
C SER A 506 -9.72 2.08 0.19
N THR A 507 -10.89 2.30 -0.39
CA THR A 507 -11.18 3.50 -1.18
C THR A 507 -12.65 3.91 -1.09
N GLN A 508 -12.93 5.20 -1.21
CA GLN A 508 -14.31 5.67 -1.39
C GLN A 508 -14.78 5.44 -2.82
N GLU A 509 -13.87 5.60 -3.78
CA GLU A 509 -14.14 5.52 -5.20
C GLU A 509 -13.62 4.20 -5.76
N PRO A 510 -14.48 3.23 -6.12
CA PRO A 510 -14.04 1.98 -6.72
C PRO A 510 -13.46 2.16 -8.12
N SER A 511 -13.74 3.28 -8.79
CA SER A 511 -13.24 3.61 -10.12
C SER A 511 -11.74 3.93 -10.21
N ILE A 512 -11.01 3.99 -9.08
CA ILE A 512 -9.57 4.34 -9.07
C ILE A 512 -8.72 3.41 -9.96
N SER A 513 -9.05 2.12 -9.98
CA SER A 513 -8.38 1.14 -10.83
C SER A 513 -9.24 -0.13 -10.95
N PRO A 514 -10.06 -0.23 -11.99
CA PRO A 514 -10.79 -1.44 -12.34
C PRO A 514 -9.89 -2.69 -12.39
N LYS A 515 -8.66 -2.53 -12.90
CA LYS A 515 -7.65 -3.60 -12.99
C LYS A 515 -7.25 -4.19 -11.63
N LEU A 516 -7.30 -3.41 -10.55
CA LEU A 516 -6.99 -3.92 -9.21
C LEU A 516 -8.16 -4.75 -8.66
N ILE A 517 -9.40 -4.37 -8.98
CA ILE A 517 -10.61 -5.11 -8.58
C ILE A 517 -10.59 -6.52 -9.20
N ASP A 518 -10.24 -6.64 -10.49
CA ASP A 518 -10.12 -7.92 -11.19
C ASP A 518 -9.17 -8.93 -10.52
N LEU A 519 -8.13 -8.43 -9.85
CA LEU A 519 -7.13 -9.26 -9.20
C LEU A 519 -7.45 -9.51 -7.72
N CYS A 520 -8.49 -8.90 -7.17
CA CYS A 520 -8.86 -9.03 -5.77
C CYS A 520 -9.62 -10.33 -5.50
N SER A 521 -9.09 -11.14 -4.58
CA SER A 521 -9.76 -12.35 -4.09
C SER A 521 -10.97 -12.07 -3.18
N ILE A 522 -11.03 -10.88 -2.59
CA ILE A 522 -12.15 -10.42 -1.75
C ILE A 522 -12.54 -9.02 -2.21
N THR A 523 -13.83 -8.78 -2.44
CA THR A 523 -14.39 -7.44 -2.62
C THR A 523 -15.44 -7.18 -1.56
N VAL A 524 -15.21 -6.19 -0.70
CA VAL A 524 -16.10 -5.79 0.40
C VAL A 524 -16.75 -4.45 0.09
N MET A 525 -18.05 -4.49 -0.17
CA MET A 525 -18.88 -3.35 -0.53
C MET A 525 -19.69 -2.87 0.68
N HIS A 526 -19.25 -1.79 1.32
CA HIS A 526 -20.06 -1.06 2.30
C HIS A 526 -21.09 -0.19 1.59
N ARG A 527 -21.96 0.46 2.37
CA ARG A 527 -22.95 1.42 1.85
C ARG A 527 -22.31 2.45 0.91
N PHE A 528 -22.91 2.63 -0.26
CA PHE A 528 -22.69 3.76 -1.16
C PHE A 528 -23.95 4.05 -2.00
N SER A 529 -23.97 5.20 -2.67
CA SER A 529 -25.13 5.68 -3.43
C SER A 529 -24.91 5.87 -4.93
N SER A 530 -23.67 5.84 -5.43
CA SER A 530 -23.38 6.02 -6.85
C SER A 530 -23.73 4.78 -7.68
N PRO A 531 -24.61 4.90 -8.69
CA PRO A 531 -24.85 3.84 -9.67
C PRO A 531 -23.62 3.56 -10.54
N GLU A 532 -22.79 4.56 -10.83
CA GLU A 532 -21.56 4.42 -11.61
C GLU A 532 -20.57 3.50 -10.90
N TRP A 533 -20.46 3.63 -9.58
CA TRP A 533 -19.64 2.74 -8.75
C TRP A 533 -20.13 1.29 -8.79
N LEU A 534 -21.46 1.09 -8.75
CA LEU A 534 -22.05 -0.23 -8.90
C LEU A 534 -21.75 -0.82 -10.29
N ASN A 535 -21.86 -0.01 -11.35
CA ASN A 535 -21.57 -0.45 -12.72
C ASN A 535 -20.11 -0.89 -12.90
N VAL A 536 -19.16 -0.20 -12.25
CA VAL A 536 -17.76 -0.64 -12.22
C VAL A 536 -17.66 -1.99 -11.53
N LEU A 537 -18.21 -2.13 -10.32
CA LEU A 537 -18.14 -3.37 -9.54
C LEU A 537 -18.80 -4.55 -10.25
N GLN A 538 -19.96 -4.37 -10.88
CA GLN A 538 -20.69 -5.42 -11.59
C GLN A 538 -19.94 -5.95 -12.82
N ARG A 539 -19.09 -5.16 -13.46
CA ARG A 539 -18.23 -5.67 -14.56
C ARG A 539 -17.19 -6.67 -14.07
N HIS A 540 -16.89 -6.66 -12.77
CA HIS A 540 -15.84 -7.45 -12.14
C HIS A 540 -16.39 -8.55 -11.21
N ILE A 541 -17.67 -8.50 -10.89
CA ILE A 541 -18.36 -9.46 -10.02
C ILE A 541 -19.41 -10.18 -10.87
N LEU A 542 -19.24 -11.49 -11.06
CA LEU A 542 -20.20 -12.35 -11.74
C LEU A 542 -21.43 -12.54 -10.85
N VAL A 543 -22.34 -11.57 -10.80
CA VAL A 543 -23.67 -11.77 -10.19
C VAL A 543 -24.58 -12.33 -11.28
N SER A 544 -25.15 -13.52 -11.07
CA SER A 544 -25.92 -14.27 -12.07
C SER A 544 -26.98 -13.40 -12.79
N ASP A 545 -26.83 -13.29 -14.11
CA ASP A 545 -27.71 -12.56 -15.04
C ASP A 545 -28.91 -13.42 -15.45
N GLU A 546 -29.82 -13.72 -14.51
CA GLU A 546 -31.11 -14.31 -14.88
C GLU A 546 -32.15 -13.21 -15.16
N GLU A 547 -32.80 -13.36 -16.32
CA GLU A 547 -33.70 -12.48 -17.08
C GLU A 547 -34.39 -11.32 -16.33
N GLY A 548 -33.84 -10.10 -16.46
CA GLY A 548 -34.47 -8.85 -15.99
C GLY A 548 -33.49 -7.70 -15.71
N ASP A 549 -32.59 -7.39 -16.65
CA ASP A 549 -31.36 -6.58 -16.53
C ASP A 549 -31.43 -5.21 -15.79
N ARG A 550 -32.61 -4.59 -15.66
CA ARG A 550 -32.77 -3.36 -14.84
C ARG A 550 -33.28 -3.62 -13.42
N SER A 551 -34.07 -4.66 -13.18
CA SER A 551 -34.66 -4.91 -11.86
C SER A 551 -33.61 -5.40 -10.87
N ASN A 552 -32.69 -6.28 -11.30
CA ASN A 552 -31.60 -6.82 -10.46
C ASN A 552 -30.58 -5.75 -10.05
N LYS A 553 -30.15 -4.89 -10.98
CA LYS A 553 -29.24 -3.77 -10.68
C LYS A 553 -29.85 -2.80 -9.65
N VAL A 554 -31.11 -2.44 -9.86
CA VAL A 554 -31.85 -1.58 -8.94
C VAL A 554 -32.08 -2.26 -7.59
N SER A 555 -32.32 -3.57 -7.57
CA SER A 555 -32.47 -4.35 -6.33
C SER A 555 -31.17 -4.38 -5.53
N LEU A 556 -30.04 -4.69 -6.19
CA LEU A 556 -28.71 -4.71 -5.55
C LEU A 556 -28.31 -3.33 -5.03
N LEU A 557 -28.53 -2.27 -5.81
CA LEU A 557 -28.27 -0.90 -5.34
C LEU A 557 -29.13 -0.55 -4.12
N LYS A 558 -30.42 -0.94 -4.12
CA LYS A 558 -31.31 -0.76 -2.96
C LYS A 558 -30.82 -1.53 -1.74
N GLU A 559 -30.26 -2.72 -1.92
CA GLU A 559 -29.66 -3.49 -0.83
C GLU A 559 -28.42 -2.78 -0.26
N ILE A 560 -27.51 -2.34 -1.13
CA ILE A 560 -26.31 -1.59 -0.74
C ILE A 560 -26.67 -0.31 0.02
N LEU A 561 -27.67 0.43 -0.44
CA LEU A 561 -28.19 1.64 0.22
C LEU A 561 -28.75 1.37 1.61
N ARG A 562 -29.31 0.18 1.84
CA ARG A 562 -29.90 -0.25 3.13
C ARG A 562 -28.88 -0.76 4.14
N LEU A 563 -27.63 -0.99 3.73
CA LEU A 563 -26.57 -1.42 4.65
C LEU A 563 -26.36 -0.40 5.77
N LYS A 564 -26.38 -0.87 7.02
CA LYS A 564 -26.03 -0.05 8.18
C LYS A 564 -24.51 0.04 8.31
N THR A 565 -24.03 1.00 9.10
CA THR A 565 -22.59 1.12 9.40
C THR A 565 -22.04 -0.20 9.94
N GLY A 566 -20.95 -0.69 9.35
CA GLY A 566 -20.34 -1.98 9.67
C GLY A 566 -21.01 -3.20 9.04
N GLN A 567 -22.05 -3.03 8.21
CA GLN A 567 -22.55 -4.07 7.32
C GLN A 567 -22.00 -3.87 5.91
N ALA A 568 -21.67 -4.97 5.25
CA ALA A 568 -21.19 -4.98 3.87
C ALA A 568 -21.75 -6.17 3.09
N LEU A 569 -21.78 -6.04 1.76
CA LEU A 569 -21.86 -7.16 0.84
C LEU A 569 -20.44 -7.59 0.47
N VAL A 570 -20.16 -8.89 0.53
CA VAL A 570 -18.85 -9.46 0.33
C VAL A 570 -18.91 -10.42 -0.85
N PHE A 571 -18.04 -10.21 -1.82
CA PHE A 571 -17.77 -11.14 -2.89
C PHE A 571 -16.43 -11.81 -2.64
N ALA A 572 -16.41 -13.14 -2.56
CA ALA A 572 -15.20 -13.92 -2.34
C ALA A 572 -15.35 -15.28 -3.03
N PRO A 573 -14.90 -15.43 -4.29
CA PRO A 573 -15.15 -16.64 -5.10
C PRO A 573 -14.59 -17.94 -4.50
N SER A 574 -13.52 -17.84 -3.70
CA SER A 574 -12.90 -18.99 -3.03
C SER A 574 -13.46 -19.25 -1.62
N ALA A 575 -14.51 -18.55 -1.20
CA ALA A 575 -15.06 -18.72 0.13
C ALA A 575 -15.81 -20.05 0.30
N ILE A 576 -15.69 -20.67 1.48
CA ILE A 576 -16.30 -21.98 1.78
C ILE A 576 -17.21 -21.88 3.00
N PHE A 577 -18.42 -22.38 2.90
CA PHE A 577 -19.40 -22.34 3.99
C PHE A 577 -19.98 -23.75 4.19
N GLY A 578 -20.30 -24.10 5.43
CA GLY A 578 -21.20 -25.22 5.74
C GLY A 578 -20.67 -26.25 6.75
N ALA A 579 -21.62 -26.89 7.43
CA ALA A 579 -21.51 -28.25 7.94
C ALA A 579 -22.36 -29.17 7.06
N SER A 580 -21.90 -30.41 6.91
CA SER A 580 -22.53 -31.48 6.14
C SER A 580 -23.96 -31.76 6.61
N ASP A 581 -24.94 -31.74 5.71
CA ASP A 581 -25.89 -32.87 5.68
C ASP A 581 -25.14 -34.07 5.06
N GLU A 582 -25.59 -35.31 5.28
CA GLU A 582 -24.89 -36.59 5.00
C GLU A 582 -24.33 -36.81 3.56
N ALA A 583 -24.34 -35.80 2.67
CA ALA A 583 -23.90 -35.86 1.27
C ALA A 583 -22.96 -34.72 0.82
N GLY A 584 -22.15 -34.15 1.73
CA GLY A 584 -21.03 -33.29 1.35
C GLY A 584 -21.29 -31.77 1.34
N GLY A 585 -20.26 -31.01 1.72
CA GLY A 585 -20.34 -29.58 2.02
C GLY A 585 -20.86 -28.69 0.87
N ARG A 586 -21.81 -27.80 1.18
CA ARG A 586 -22.37 -26.84 0.23
C ARG A 586 -21.43 -25.65 0.03
N ARG A 587 -20.60 -25.69 -1.02
CA ARG A 587 -19.91 -24.49 -1.50
C ARG A 587 -20.97 -23.44 -1.87
N ILE A 588 -20.86 -22.21 -1.36
CA ILE A 588 -21.59 -21.09 -1.95
C ILE A 588 -21.16 -21.01 -3.41
N GLY A 589 -22.13 -20.92 -4.33
CA GLY A 589 -21.81 -20.77 -5.75
C GLY A 589 -20.90 -19.57 -5.94
N ALA A 590 -19.90 -19.67 -6.81
CA ALA A 590 -18.87 -18.64 -7.05
C ALA A 590 -19.42 -17.24 -7.45
N ASN A 591 -20.74 -17.11 -7.56
CA ASN A 591 -21.49 -15.95 -8.04
C ASN A 591 -22.37 -15.28 -6.96
N GLU A 592 -22.37 -15.76 -5.71
CA GLU A 592 -23.22 -15.19 -4.66
C GLU A 592 -22.52 -14.09 -3.84
N LEU A 593 -23.31 -13.09 -3.46
CA LEU A 593 -22.89 -12.02 -2.55
C LEU A 593 -23.30 -12.37 -1.13
N LEU A 594 -22.32 -12.34 -0.21
CA LEU A 594 -22.54 -12.58 1.20
C LEU A 594 -22.79 -11.27 1.94
N LYS A 595 -23.93 -11.16 2.62
CA LYS A 595 -24.16 -10.06 3.55
C LYS A 595 -23.48 -10.36 4.88
N MET A 596 -22.50 -9.53 5.24
CA MET A 596 -21.68 -9.70 6.44
C MET A 596 -21.76 -8.46 7.35
N ARG A 597 -21.83 -8.70 8.65
CA ARG A 597 -21.59 -7.68 9.68
C ARG A 597 -20.18 -7.83 10.22
N MET A 598 -19.39 -6.77 10.13
CA MET A 598 -18.01 -6.76 10.65
C MET A 598 -18.01 -6.91 12.16
N ARG A 599 -17.04 -7.66 12.69
CA ARG A 599 -16.83 -7.73 14.14
C ARG A 599 -16.42 -6.36 14.71
N LYS A 600 -16.48 -6.21 16.04
CA LYS A 600 -15.91 -5.04 16.72
C LYS A 600 -14.38 -5.09 16.66
N ARG A 601 -13.73 -3.92 16.65
CA ARG A 601 -12.27 -3.80 16.71
C ARG A 601 -11.77 -4.26 18.07
N VAL A 602 -10.61 -4.89 18.07
CA VAL A 602 -9.82 -5.00 19.30
C VAL A 602 -9.19 -3.63 19.50
N THR A 603 -9.58 -2.94 20.55
CA THR A 603 -9.05 -1.61 20.90
C THR A 603 -8.65 -1.67 22.36
N TRP A 604 -7.60 -0.93 22.71
CA TRP A 604 -7.11 -0.87 24.09
C TRP A 604 -8.21 -0.44 25.08
N ASP A 605 -9.20 0.32 24.62
CA ASP A 605 -10.31 0.85 25.42
C ASP A 605 -11.66 0.13 25.20
N GLY A 606 -11.69 -0.97 24.45
CA GLY A 606 -12.92 -1.72 24.15
C GLY A 606 -13.92 -0.99 23.25
N GLY A 607 -13.47 0.01 22.49
CA GLY A 607 -14.25 0.69 21.45
C GLY A 607 -14.84 2.03 21.89
N ARG A 608 -14.41 2.55 23.04
CA ARG A 608 -14.88 3.83 23.60
C ARG A 608 -14.44 5.03 22.75
N SER A 609 -13.34 4.94 22.01
CA SER A 609 -12.80 6.00 21.16
C SER A 609 -13.63 6.30 19.89
N ILE A 610 -14.72 5.56 19.63
CA ILE A 610 -15.60 5.78 18.46
C ILE A 610 -16.64 6.88 18.73
N VAL A 611 -16.84 7.27 19.99
CA VAL A 611 -17.74 8.36 20.39
C VAL A 611 -16.90 9.56 20.83
N CYS A 612 -16.87 10.62 20.02
CA CYS A 612 -16.70 11.96 20.58
C CYS A 612 -17.92 12.23 21.47
N VAL A 613 -17.69 12.63 22.71
CA VAL A 613 -18.72 13.28 23.53
C VAL A 613 -19.10 14.61 22.89
#